data_AF-A0A3B9IKZ1-F1
#
_entry.id   AF-A0A3B9IKZ1-F1
#
_cell.length_a   1.000
_cell.length_b   1.000
_cell.length_c   1.000
_cell.angle_alpha   90.00
_cell.angle_beta   90.00
_cell.angle_gamma   90.00
#
_symmetry.space_group_name_H-M   'P 1'
#
loop_
_entity.id
_entity.type
_entity.pdbx_description
1 polymer ?
#
loop_
_entity_poly.entity_id
_entity_poly.type
_entity_poly.pdbx_seq_one_letter_code
_entity_poly.pdbx_strand_id
1 'polypeptide(L)'
;IVTDDNPRSEDPAAIRAEILAAGPGLVEIGDRAAAIDAAIAGLGAGDVLVIAGKGHETGQKIGDRVLPFDDREVARAALRSHGGMVIGGGAA
;
A
#
# COMPACT_ATOMS: atom_id res chain seq x y z
N ILE A 1 5.22 6.67 -3.01
CA ILE A 1 5.56 5.31 -3.50
C ILE A 1 4.49 4.90 -4.50
N VAL A 2 4.89 4.39 -5.66
CA VAL A 2 4.01 3.81 -6.69
C VAL A 2 4.03 2.29 -6.49
N THR A 3 2.86 1.70 -6.35
CA THR A 3 2.65 0.29 -6.00
C THR A 3 1.42 -0.27 -6.68
N ASP A 4 1.27 -1.60 -6.66
CA ASP A 4 0.09 -2.26 -7.19
C ASP A 4 -1.17 -1.93 -6.37
N ASP A 5 -2.31 -1.91 -7.06
CA ASP A 5 -3.64 -1.99 -6.47
C ASP A 5 -4.32 -3.25 -7.02
N ASN A 6 -5.29 -3.10 -7.92
CA ASN A 6 -5.98 -4.19 -8.59
C ASN A 6 -5.54 -4.20 -10.06
N PRO A 7 -4.40 -4.82 -10.41
CA PRO A 7 -3.93 -4.84 -11.80
C PRO A 7 -4.88 -5.58 -12.76
N ARG A 8 -5.79 -6.41 -12.24
CA ARG A 8 -6.72 -7.22 -13.05
C ARG A 8 -5.92 -8.00 -14.10
N SER A 9 -6.28 -7.91 -15.37
CA SER A 9 -5.63 -8.63 -16.47
C SER A 9 -4.41 -7.90 -17.05
N GLU A 10 -4.06 -6.72 -16.55
CA GLU A 10 -2.95 -5.92 -17.06
C GLU A 10 -1.62 -6.30 -16.39
N ASP A 11 -0.50 -6.01 -17.05
CA ASP A 11 0.82 -6.12 -16.43
C ASP A 11 0.98 -5.01 -15.37
N PRO A 12 1.10 -5.35 -14.08
CA PRO A 12 1.25 -4.35 -13.03
C PRO A 12 2.47 -3.45 -13.25
N ALA A 13 3.57 -3.99 -13.78
CA ALA A 13 4.78 -3.22 -14.03
C ALA A 13 4.56 -2.14 -15.10
N ALA A 14 3.75 -2.42 -16.12
CA ALA A 14 3.40 -1.45 -17.15
C ALA A 14 2.57 -0.29 -16.56
N ILE A 15 1.57 -0.58 -15.73
CA ILE A 15 0.76 0.45 -15.05
C ILE A 15 1.65 1.35 -14.18
N ARG A 16 2.54 0.75 -13.37
CA ARG A 16 3.45 1.53 -12.52
C ARG A 16 4.39 2.39 -13.37
N ALA A 17 4.91 1.89 -14.49
CA ALA A 17 5.77 2.65 -15.38
C ALA A 17 5.08 3.90 -15.95
N GLU A 18 3.80 3.80 -16.31
CA GLU A 18 3.01 4.96 -16.78
C GLU A 18 2.86 6.04 -15.69
N ILE A 19 2.64 5.63 -14.44
CA ILE A 19 2.55 6.57 -13.30
C ILE A 19 3.91 7.19 -12.99
N LEU A 20 4.98 6.40 -13.02
CA LEU A 20 6.35 6.88 -12.78
C LEU A 20 6.79 7.92 -13.81
N ALA A 21 6.27 7.86 -15.03
CA ALA A 21 6.52 8.85 -16.07
C ALA A 21 5.96 10.25 -15.74
N ALA A 22 5.07 10.38 -14.75
CA ALA A 22 4.47 11.66 -14.35
C ALA A 22 5.47 12.64 -13.68
N GLY A 23 6.60 12.15 -13.16
CA GLY A 23 7.62 13.05 -12.62
C GLY A 23 8.74 12.38 -11.82
N PRO A 24 9.85 13.11 -11.59
CA PRO A 24 10.98 12.62 -10.81
C PRO A 24 10.64 12.52 -9.31
N GLY A 25 11.41 11.70 -8.59
CA GLY A 25 11.28 11.55 -7.13
C GLY A 25 10.22 10.54 -6.69
N LEU A 26 9.54 9.88 -7.63
CA LEU A 26 8.67 8.75 -7.33
C LEU A 26 9.51 7.49 -7.06
N VAL A 27 9.14 6.76 -6.01
CA VAL A 27 9.76 5.48 -5.63
C VAL A 27 8.83 4.35 -6.03
N GLU A 28 9.32 3.34 -6.74
CA GLU A 28 8.56 2.15 -7.13
C GLU A 28 8.76 1.02 -6.13
N ILE A 29 7.66 0.46 -5.62
CA ILE A 29 7.64 -0.83 -4.91
C ILE A 29 6.37 -1.54 -5.38
N GLY A 30 6.51 -2.62 -6.14
CA GLY A 30 5.34 -3.28 -6.76
C GLY A 30 4.38 -3.92 -5.74
N ASP A 31 4.94 -4.69 -4.80
CA ASP A 31 4.14 -5.35 -3.77
C ASP A 31 3.52 -4.33 -2.81
N ARG A 32 2.19 -4.35 -2.70
CA ARG A 32 1.43 -3.36 -1.93
C ARG A 32 1.72 -3.43 -0.44
N ALA A 33 1.95 -4.62 0.12
CA ALA A 33 2.29 -4.72 1.54
C ALA A 33 3.70 -4.18 1.82
N ALA A 34 4.67 -4.51 0.97
CA ALA A 34 6.03 -4.00 1.05
C ALA A 34 6.07 -2.47 0.85
N ALA A 35 5.23 -1.92 -0.02
CA ALA A 35 5.12 -0.49 -0.23
C ALA A 35 4.58 0.23 1.02
N ILE A 36 3.55 -0.32 1.66
CA ILE A 36 3.00 0.21 2.91
C ILE A 36 4.03 0.10 4.04
N ASP A 37 4.71 -1.03 4.16
CA ASP A 37 5.77 -1.23 5.17
C ASP A 37 6.92 -0.23 5.00
N ALA A 38 7.45 -0.10 3.78
CA ALA A 38 8.52 0.86 3.47
C ALA A 38 8.07 2.31 3.68
N ALA A 39 6.82 2.65 3.35
CA ALA A 39 6.28 3.98 3.61
C ALA A 39 6.27 4.29 5.10
N ILE A 40 5.80 3.36 5.94
CA ILE A 40 5.72 3.53 7.39
C ILE A 40 7.12 3.59 8.01
N ALA A 41 8.04 2.73 7.58
CA ALA A 41 9.42 2.71 8.05
C ALA A 41 10.17 4.02 7.76
N GLY A 42 9.77 4.73 6.69
CA GLY A 42 10.36 6.00 6.28
C GLY A 42 9.79 7.24 6.96
N LEU A 43 8.76 7.12 7.81
CA LEU A 43 8.12 8.28 8.43
C LEU A 43 8.96 8.88 9.55
N GLY A 44 9.09 10.20 9.53
CA GLY A 44 9.57 11.01 10.64
C GLY A 44 8.45 11.53 11.54
N ALA A 45 8.85 12.14 12.66
CA ALA A 45 7.90 12.79 13.56
C ALA A 45 7.22 13.98 12.86
N GLY A 46 5.89 13.98 12.84
CA GLY A 46 5.08 15.01 12.19
C GLY A 46 4.67 14.69 10.75
N ASP A 47 5.20 13.62 10.16
CA ASP A 47 4.80 13.19 8.82
C ASP A 47 3.39 12.60 8.79
N VAL A 48 2.76 12.67 7.62
CA VAL A 48 1.46 12.06 7.34
C VAL A 48 1.58 11.14 6.14
N LEU A 49 1.22 9.88 6.32
CA LEU A 49 1.07 8.91 5.23
C LEU A 49 -0.39 8.83 4.79
N VAL A 50 -0.61 8.97 3.47
CA VAL A 50 -1.89 8.69 2.83
C VAL A 50 -1.75 7.45 1.96
N ILE A 51 -2.53 6.40 2.25
CA ILE A 51 -2.65 5.20 1.41
C ILE A 51 -3.92 5.37 0.58
N ALA A 52 -3.77 5.59 -0.73
CA ALA A 52 -4.88 5.80 -1.65
C ALA A 52 -5.14 4.56 -2.53
N GLY A 53 -6.36 4.45 -3.09
CA GLY A 53 -6.78 3.37 -3.99
C GLY A 53 -7.93 2.55 -3.41
N LYS A 54 -7.62 1.55 -2.58
CA LYS A 54 -8.54 0.46 -2.18
C LYS A 54 -9.71 0.87 -1.29
N GLY A 55 -9.57 1.92 -0.49
CA GLY A 55 -10.60 2.32 0.48
C GLY A 55 -10.94 1.18 1.46
N HIS A 56 -12.20 0.71 1.43
CA HIS A 56 -12.70 -0.36 2.31
C HIS A 56 -12.58 -1.77 1.70
N GLU A 57 -11.95 -1.92 0.53
CA GLU A 57 -11.76 -3.22 -0.11
C GLU A 57 -10.85 -4.14 0.73
N THR A 58 -11.22 -5.41 0.80
CA THR A 58 -10.52 -6.46 1.56
C THR A 58 -9.91 -7.54 0.66
N GLY A 59 -9.73 -7.24 -0.63
CA GLY A 59 -9.06 -8.11 -1.58
C GLY A 59 -8.24 -7.35 -2.63
N GLN A 60 -7.29 -8.05 -3.22
CA GLN A 60 -6.46 -7.59 -4.34
C GLN A 60 -6.72 -8.46 -5.57
N LYS A 61 -7.16 -7.83 -6.67
CA LYS A 61 -7.52 -8.54 -7.91
C LYS A 61 -6.32 -8.64 -8.86
N ILE A 62 -5.85 -9.87 -9.07
CA ILE A 62 -4.75 -10.24 -9.98
C ILE A 62 -5.27 -11.29 -10.96
N GLY A 63 -5.38 -10.92 -12.23
CA GLY A 63 -6.11 -11.68 -13.25
C GLY A 63 -7.53 -11.97 -12.80
N ASP A 64 -7.86 -13.27 -12.78
CA ASP A 64 -9.16 -13.79 -12.36
C ASP A 64 -9.22 -14.13 -10.86
N ARG A 65 -8.14 -13.90 -10.11
CA ARG A 65 -8.06 -14.21 -8.68
C ARG A 65 -8.23 -12.96 -7.84
N VAL A 66 -8.92 -13.11 -6.70
CA VAL A 66 -8.95 -12.12 -5.63
C VAL A 66 -8.21 -12.70 -4.44
N LEU A 67 -7.06 -12.12 -4.11
CA LEU A 67 -6.28 -12.49 -2.94
C LEU A 67 -6.73 -11.68 -1.73
N PRO A 68 -6.86 -12.23 -0.52
CA PRO A 68 -7.18 -11.46 0.68
C PRO A 68 -6.15 -10.35 0.92
N PHE A 69 -6.60 -9.10 1.00
CA PHE A 69 -5.73 -7.95 1.21
C PHE A 69 -6.53 -6.74 1.72
N ASP A 70 -6.18 -6.21 2.89
CA ASP A 70 -6.79 -4.99 3.46
C ASP A 70 -5.69 -4.01 3.86
N ASP A 71 -5.67 -2.82 3.23
CA ASP A 71 -4.70 -1.75 3.52
C ASP A 71 -4.63 -1.42 5.02
N ARG A 72 -5.76 -1.48 5.72
CA ARG A 72 -5.86 -1.12 7.15
C ARG A 72 -5.16 -2.16 8.01
N GLU A 73 -5.38 -3.45 7.74
CA GLU A 73 -4.73 -4.52 8.49
C GLU A 73 -3.22 -4.54 8.24
N VAL A 74 -2.81 -4.35 6.99
CA VAL A 74 -1.40 -4.26 6.61
C VAL A 74 -0.73 -3.06 7.27
N ALA A 75 -1.36 -1.88 7.24
CA ALA A 75 -0.83 -0.68 7.88
C ALA A 75 -0.73 -0.83 9.41
N ARG A 76 -1.74 -1.43 10.07
CA ARG A 76 -1.68 -1.72 11.50
C ARG A 76 -0.56 -2.70 11.84
N ALA A 77 -0.35 -3.72 11.02
CA ALA A 77 0.72 -4.68 11.21
C ALA A 77 2.10 -4.01 11.07
N ALA A 78 2.31 -3.23 10.01
CA ALA A 78 3.54 -2.48 9.80
C ALA A 78 3.80 -1.47 10.93
N LEU A 79 2.80 -0.70 11.37
CA LEU A 79 2.93 0.21 12.51
C LEU A 79 3.43 -0.54 13.77
N ARG A 80 2.84 -1.69 14.09
CA ARG A 80 3.29 -2.51 15.23
C ARG A 80 4.72 -3.03 15.05
N SER A 81 5.08 -3.48 13.86
CA SER A 81 6.44 -3.96 13.55
C SER A 81 7.51 -2.87 13.71
N HIS A 82 7.17 -1.62 13.41
CA HIS A 82 8.06 -0.45 13.57
C HIS A 82 7.93 0.24 14.94
N GLY A 83 7.31 -0.42 15.93
CA GLY A 83 7.18 0.10 17.30
C GLY A 83 6.14 1.22 17.49
N GLY A 84 5.32 1.48 16.47
CA GLY A 84 4.22 2.41 16.50
C GLY A 84 2.98 1.85 17.21
N MET A 85 2.12 2.76 17.65
CA MET A 85 0.86 2.44 18.31
C MET A 85 -0.33 2.80 17.42
N VAL A 86 -1.32 1.91 17.34
CA VAL A 86 -2.59 2.19 16.67
C VAL A 86 -3.55 2.80 17.69
N ILE A 87 -3.97 4.03 17.45
CA ILE A 87 -4.90 4.77 18.30
C ILE A 87 -6.29 4.78 17.66
N GLY A 88 -7.26 4.15 18.33
CA GLY A 88 -8.63 4.00 17.84
C GLY A 88 -8.84 2.78 16.93
N GLY A 89 -10.00 2.13 17.09
CA GLY A 89 -10.32 0.83 16.47
C GLY A 89 -10.31 -0.28 17.51
N GLY A 90 -11.39 -0.38 18.29
CA GLY A 90 -11.60 -1.53 19.17
C GLY A 90 -11.65 -2.82 18.34
N ALA A 91 -11.15 -3.91 18.94
CA ALA A 91 -11.45 -5.25 18.46
C ALA A 91 -12.96 -5.39 18.31
N ALA A 92 -13.41 -5.65 17.09
CA ALA A 92 -14.67 -6.34 16.86
C ALA A 92 -14.36 -7.83 16.78
#